data_AF-D8PH46-F1
#
_entry.id   AF-D8PH46-F1
#
_cell.length_a   1.000
_cell.length_b   1.000
_cell.length_c   1.000
_cell.angle_alpha   90.00
_cell.angle_beta   90.00
_cell.angle_gamma   90.00
#
_symmetry.space_group_name_H-M   'P 1'
#
loop_
_entity.id
_entity.type
_entity.pdbx_description
1 polymer ?
#
loop_
_entity_poly.entity_id
_entity_poly.type
_entity_poly.pdbx_seq_one_letter_code
_entity_poly.pdbx_strand_id
1 'polypeptide(L)'
;MGAEGSSSTLVVRTDTGASPLRLRHAPGGLSPVLTREDVSDVRAMFVADPFLLRVGDRWHMFFEVYNFDADCGQIAWATSKNGFAWSYQEVVVGESLHLSYPYVLSGTADII
;
A
#
# COMPACT_ATOMS: atom_id res chain seq x y z
N MET A 1 -27.54 21.88 -10.68
CA MET A 1 -27.73 20.42 -10.50
C MET A 1 -26.56 19.74 -11.19
N GLY A 2 -25.52 19.43 -10.43
CA GLY A 2 -24.34 18.70 -10.88
C GLY A 2 -23.81 18.04 -9.62
N ALA A 3 -24.10 16.76 -9.46
CA ALA A 3 -23.55 15.99 -8.36
C ALA A 3 -22.05 15.86 -8.63
N GLU A 4 -21.23 16.50 -7.80
CA GLU A 4 -19.81 16.16 -7.72
C GLU A 4 -19.73 14.71 -7.24
N GLY A 5 -19.59 13.80 -8.19
CA GLY A 5 -19.24 12.41 -7.93
C GLY A 5 -17.81 12.41 -7.41
N SER A 6 -17.65 12.42 -6.09
CA SER A 6 -16.38 12.15 -5.42
C SER A 6 -15.89 10.77 -5.85
N SER A 7 -15.07 10.71 -6.90
CA SER A 7 -14.38 9.47 -7.29
C SER A 7 -13.44 9.11 -6.15
N SER A 8 -13.84 8.15 -5.33
CA SER A 8 -13.05 7.69 -4.21
C SER A 8 -11.89 6.85 -4.74
N THR A 9 -10.73 7.46 -4.94
CA THR A 9 -9.48 6.74 -5.19
C THR A 9 -9.06 6.00 -3.92
N LEU A 10 -8.72 4.71 -4.03
CA LEU A 10 -8.20 3.94 -2.90
C LEU A 10 -6.78 4.42 -2.56
N VAL A 11 -6.53 4.57 -1.26
CA VAL A 11 -5.29 5.09 -0.67
C VAL A 11 -4.96 4.31 0.60
N VAL A 12 -3.69 4.30 1.00
CA VAL A 12 -3.27 3.71 2.27
C VAL A 12 -3.20 4.78 3.35
N ARG A 13 -3.72 4.46 4.55
CA ARG A 13 -3.70 5.33 5.73
C ARG A 13 -3.09 4.60 6.91
N THR A 14 -2.39 5.36 7.75
CA THR A 14 -1.97 4.90 9.08
C THR A 14 -2.80 5.63 10.12
N ASP A 15 -3.40 4.86 11.02
CA ASP A 15 -4.12 5.36 12.19
C ASP A 15 -3.42 4.86 13.46
N THR A 16 -3.58 5.58 14.56
CA THR A 16 -2.97 5.26 15.86
C THR A 16 -4.01 5.21 16.95
N GLY A 17 -3.79 4.44 18.01
CA GLY A 17 -4.79 4.32 19.05
C GLY A 17 -4.28 3.56 20.26
N ALA A 18 -4.97 3.72 21.39
CA ALA A 18 -4.69 2.94 22.59
C ALA A 18 -5.03 1.45 22.42
N SER A 19 -5.87 1.12 21.43
CA SER A 19 -6.20 -0.25 21.04
C SER A 19 -6.75 -0.29 19.61
N PRO A 20 -6.86 -1.47 18.98
CA PRO A 20 -7.47 -1.64 17.65
C PRO A 20 -8.94 -1.20 17.56
N LEU A 21 -9.64 -1.11 18.70
CA LEU A 21 -11.04 -0.65 18.76
C LEU A 21 -11.15 0.84 19.11
N ARG A 22 -10.04 1.53 19.35
CA ARG A 22 -9.98 2.95 19.72
C ARG A 22 -8.91 3.67 18.90
N LEU A 23 -9.07 3.58 17.58
CA LEU A 23 -8.21 4.25 16.61
C LEU A 23 -8.57 5.74 16.48
N ARG A 24 -7.58 6.52 16.09
CA ARG A 24 -7.63 7.93 15.76
C ARG A 24 -6.72 8.16 14.56
N HIS A 25 -7.06 9.14 13.74
CA HIS A 25 -6.17 9.55 12.66
C HIS A 25 -4.79 9.88 13.18
N ALA A 26 -3.77 9.45 12.42
CA ALA A 26 -2.40 9.82 12.73
C ALA A 26 -2.29 11.36 12.81
N PRO A 27 -1.68 11.90 13.88
CA PRO A 27 -1.53 13.34 14.04
C PRO A 27 -0.65 13.92 12.92
N GLY A 28 -0.89 15.20 12.57
CA GLY A 28 0.01 15.96 11.69
C GLY A 28 -0.25 15.83 10.19
N GLY A 29 -1.42 15.35 9.75
CA GLY A 29 -1.78 15.36 8.32
C GLY A 29 -0.98 14.39 7.45
N LEU A 30 -0.28 13.43 8.08
CA LEU A 30 0.54 12.42 7.41
C LEU A 30 -0.31 11.31 6.74
N SER A 31 -1.60 11.56 6.48
CA SER A 31 -2.54 10.57 5.94
C SER A 31 -3.35 11.21 4.80
N PRO A 32 -3.44 10.58 3.61
CA PRO A 32 -2.92 9.24 3.28
C PRO A 32 -1.38 9.19 3.30
N VAL A 33 -0.84 8.02 3.66
CA VAL A 33 0.61 7.75 3.71
C VAL A 33 1.14 7.23 2.37
N LEU A 34 0.23 6.75 1.52
CA LEU A 34 0.53 6.31 0.17
C LEU A 34 -0.71 6.50 -0.71
N THR A 35 -0.48 6.98 -1.91
CA THR A 35 -1.45 7.28 -2.95
C THR A 35 -0.95 6.75 -4.29
N ARG A 36 -1.79 6.78 -5.34
CA ARG A 36 -1.36 6.41 -6.69
C ARG A 36 -0.26 7.34 -7.23
N GLU A 37 -0.20 8.57 -6.74
CA GLU A 37 0.79 9.58 -7.14
C GLU A 37 2.21 9.25 -6.66
N ASP A 38 2.36 8.37 -5.66
CA ASP A 38 3.66 7.92 -5.17
C ASP A 38 4.28 6.82 -6.04
N VAL A 39 3.49 6.18 -6.91
CA VAL A 39 3.93 5.10 -7.81
C VAL A 39 4.54 5.70 -9.07
N SER A 40 5.81 5.38 -9.34
CA SER A 40 6.59 6.05 -10.40
C SER A 40 6.89 5.22 -11.64
N ASP A 41 6.68 3.90 -11.61
CA ASP A 41 7.07 2.97 -12.68
C ASP A 41 5.90 2.42 -13.52
N VAL A 42 4.66 2.63 -13.08
CA VAL A 42 3.43 2.26 -13.79
C VAL A 42 2.36 3.34 -13.69
N ARG A 43 1.40 3.34 -14.62
CA ARG A 43 0.23 4.24 -14.53
C ARG A 43 -0.77 3.70 -13.51
N ALA A 44 -0.52 4.02 -12.24
CA ALA A 44 -1.37 3.60 -11.13
C ALA A 44 -2.72 4.31 -11.13
N MET A 45 -3.81 3.52 -11.06
CA MET A 45 -5.16 4.04 -10.86
C MET A 45 -5.53 4.16 -9.39
N PHE A 46 -4.99 3.27 -8.56
CA PHE A 46 -5.16 3.30 -7.11
C PHE A 46 -4.10 2.43 -6.43
N VAL A 47 -4.03 2.55 -5.10
CA VAL A 47 -3.25 1.64 -4.23
C VAL A 47 -4.16 1.04 -3.16
N ALA A 48 -3.98 -0.24 -2.84
CA ALA A 48 -4.87 -0.96 -1.92
C ALA A 48 -4.16 -2.10 -1.18
N ASP A 49 -4.89 -2.74 -0.26
CA ASP A 49 -4.51 -3.99 0.41
C ASP A 49 -3.08 -4.03 0.97
N PRO A 50 -2.71 -3.07 1.84
CA PRO A 50 -1.37 -3.07 2.43
C PRO A 50 -1.16 -4.27 3.35
N PHE A 51 -0.05 -4.96 3.15
CA PHE A 51 0.49 -5.98 4.04
C PHE A 51 1.83 -5.51 4.61
N LEU A 52 1.93 -5.45 5.94
CA LEU A 52 3.10 -4.95 6.65
C LEU A 52 3.97 -6.08 7.18
N LEU A 53 5.27 -6.02 6.89
CA LEU A 53 6.30 -6.86 7.47
C LEU A 53 7.38 -5.97 8.11
N ARG A 54 7.82 -6.31 9.32
CA ARG A 54 8.95 -5.63 9.97
C ARG A 54 10.17 -6.54 9.98
N VAL A 55 11.27 -6.07 9.39
CA VAL A 55 12.55 -6.79 9.36
C VAL A 55 13.61 -5.86 9.97
N GLY A 56 14.16 -6.26 11.13
CA GLY A 56 15.07 -5.41 11.89
C GLY A 56 14.42 -4.08 12.30
N ASP A 57 15.05 -2.97 11.94
CA ASP A 57 14.58 -1.61 12.23
C ASP A 57 13.68 -1.01 11.13
N ARG A 58 13.33 -1.79 10.10
CA ARG A 58 12.62 -1.31 8.92
C ARG A 58 11.25 -1.97 8.76
N TRP A 59 10.28 -1.15 8.37
CA TRP A 59 8.99 -1.58 7.87
C TRP A 59 9.03 -1.75 6.36
N HIS A 60 8.41 -2.81 5.89
CA HIS A 60 8.13 -3.12 4.50
C HIS A 60 6.62 -3.19 4.33
N MET A 61 6.10 -2.53 3.30
CA MET A 61 4.70 -2.61 2.89
C MET A 61 4.67 -3.21 1.51
N PHE A 62 3.95 -4.31 1.35
CA PHE A 62 3.57 -4.86 0.06
C PHE A 62 2.11 -4.50 -0.16
N PHE A 63 1.74 -4.02 -1.34
CA PHE A 63 0.41 -3.48 -1.57
C PHE A 63 0.00 -3.66 -3.04
N GLU A 64 -1.30 -3.72 -3.30
CA GLU A 64 -1.83 -3.74 -4.65
C GLU A 64 -1.67 -2.37 -5.30
N VAL A 65 -1.19 -2.35 -6.54
CA VAL A 65 -1.29 -1.24 -7.48
C VAL A 65 -2.11 -1.70 -8.66
N TYR A 66 -3.19 -0.99 -9.01
CA TYR A 66 -3.86 -1.24 -10.26
C TYR A 66 -3.17 -0.49 -11.40
N ASN A 67 -2.51 -1.24 -12.28
CA ASN A 67 -1.79 -0.70 -13.42
C ASN A 67 -2.75 -0.54 -14.61
N PHE A 68 -3.02 0.70 -15.02
CA PHE A 68 -3.91 0.99 -16.13
C PHE A 68 -3.42 0.38 -17.46
N ASP A 69 -2.11 0.36 -17.71
CA ASP A 69 -1.57 -0.16 -18.97
C ASP A 69 -1.74 -1.67 -19.11
N ALA A 70 -1.63 -2.39 -17.98
CA ALA A 70 -1.77 -3.85 -17.92
C ALA A 70 -3.22 -4.30 -17.68
N ASP A 71 -4.12 -3.39 -17.32
CA ASP A 71 -5.51 -3.65 -16.95
C ASP A 71 -5.67 -4.66 -15.80
N CYS A 72 -4.69 -4.72 -14.90
CA CYS A 72 -4.67 -5.66 -13.78
C CYS A 72 -3.97 -5.10 -12.52
N GLY A 73 -4.29 -5.70 -11.37
CA GLY A 73 -3.57 -5.50 -10.11
C GLY A 73 -2.19 -6.14 -10.15
N GLN A 74 -1.19 -5.42 -9.63
CA GLN A 74 0.20 -5.84 -9.45
C GLN A 74 0.63 -5.60 -8.00
N ILE A 75 1.70 -6.26 -7.54
CA ILE A 75 2.19 -6.08 -6.17
C ILE A 75 3.40 -5.15 -6.17
N ALA A 76 3.29 -4.03 -5.46
CA ALA A 76 4.36 -3.08 -5.26
C ALA A 76 4.89 -3.11 -3.82
N TRP A 77 6.07 -2.52 -3.65
CA TRP A 77 6.79 -2.48 -2.38
C TRP A 77 7.19 -1.05 -1.98
N ALA A 78 7.01 -0.73 -0.70
CA ALA A 78 7.48 0.50 -0.08
C ALA A 78 8.17 0.21 1.26
N THR A 79 9.03 1.13 1.71
CA THR A 79 9.70 1.01 3.01
C THR A 79 9.49 2.23 3.90
N SER A 80 9.55 2.00 5.22
CA SER A 80 9.51 3.08 6.21
C SER A 80 10.38 2.75 7.43
N LYS A 81 10.92 3.78 8.09
CA LYS A 81 11.57 3.65 9.40
C LYS A 81 10.59 3.81 10.57
N ASN A 82 9.49 4.52 10.36
CA ASN A 82 8.58 4.95 11.44
C ASN A 82 7.12 4.54 11.23
N GLY A 83 6.77 3.98 10.06
CA GLY A 83 5.41 3.58 9.71
C GLY A 83 4.50 4.72 9.24
N PHE A 84 5.01 5.96 9.16
CA PHE A 84 4.25 7.14 8.72
C PHE A 84 4.81 7.77 7.45
N ALA A 85 6.13 7.81 7.30
CA ALA A 85 6.80 8.29 6.10
C ALA A 85 7.24 7.09 5.27
N TRP A 86 6.59 6.87 4.13
CA TRP A 86 6.86 5.73 3.25
C TRP A 86 7.60 6.19 2.01
N SER A 87 8.59 5.40 1.60
CA SER A 87 9.28 5.55 0.32
C SER A 87 8.86 4.39 -0.56
N TYR A 88 8.09 4.71 -1.60
CA TYR A 88 7.87 3.81 -2.72
C TYR A 88 9.21 3.29 -3.28
N GLN A 89 9.25 2.03 -3.72
CA GLN A 89 10.42 1.42 -4.35
C GLN A 89 10.11 1.04 -5.80
N GLU A 90 9.32 -0.01 -6.01
CA GLU A 90 8.99 -0.55 -7.34
C GLU A 90 7.79 -1.53 -7.26
N VAL A 91 7.23 -1.86 -8.43
CA VAL A 91 6.42 -3.08 -8.63
C VAL A 91 7.33 -4.31 -8.59
N VAL A 92 7.10 -5.20 -7.61
CA VAL A 92 7.94 -6.38 -7.36
C VAL A 92 7.35 -7.68 -7.91
N VAL A 93 6.03 -7.73 -8.17
CA VAL A 93 5.38 -8.85 -8.86
C VAL A 93 4.38 -8.30 -9.86
N GLY A 94 4.62 -8.56 -11.15
CA GLY A 94 3.74 -8.21 -12.25
C GLY A 94 3.56 -9.41 -13.17
N GLU A 95 2.32 -9.90 -13.26
CA GLU A 95 1.93 -11.05 -14.09
C GLU A 95 0.76 -10.65 -14.99
N SER A 96 0.42 -11.48 -15.98
CA SER A 96 -0.74 -11.24 -16.86
C SER A 96 -2.10 -11.47 -16.18
N LEU A 97 -2.12 -11.72 -14.88
CA LEU A 97 -3.31 -11.98 -14.07
C LEU A 97 -3.39 -10.95 -12.94
N HIS A 98 -4.61 -10.71 -12.45
CA HIS A 98 -4.86 -9.73 -11.39
C HIS A 98 -4.37 -10.23 -10.04
N LEU A 99 -3.41 -9.51 -9.45
CA LEU A 99 -2.85 -9.79 -8.13
C LEU A 99 -3.40 -8.79 -7.10
N SER A 100 -3.87 -9.29 -5.95
CA SER A 100 -4.39 -8.50 -4.82
C SER A 100 -4.16 -9.26 -3.51
N TYR A 101 -4.42 -8.61 -2.36
CA TYR A 101 -4.25 -9.21 -1.02
C TYR A 101 -2.88 -9.86 -0.77
N PRO A 102 -1.76 -9.13 -0.89
CA PRO A 102 -0.45 -9.68 -0.62
C PRO A 102 -0.35 -10.24 0.81
N TYR A 103 0.36 -11.36 0.97
CA TYR A 103 0.67 -11.94 2.26
C TYR A 103 2.13 -12.39 2.26
N VAL A 104 2.99 -11.71 3.03
CA VAL A 104 4.44 -11.90 2.97
C VAL A 104 4.96 -12.40 4.31
N LEU A 105 5.68 -13.51 4.30
CA LEU A 105 6.32 -14.09 5.46
C LEU A 105 7.83 -14.10 5.27
N SER A 106 8.58 -13.81 6.33
CA SER A 106 10.03 -14.03 6.35
C SER A 106 10.34 -15.33 7.09
N GLY A 107 11.15 -16.21 6.50
CA GLY A 107 11.57 -17.46 7.13
C GLY A 107 12.75 -18.10 6.39
N THR A 108 13.37 -19.08 7.03
CA THR A 108 14.46 -19.90 6.44
C THR A 108 13.94 -21.23 5.87
N ALA A 109 12.63 -21.46 5.90
CA ALA A 109 12.00 -22.68 5.44
C ALA A 109 11.21 -22.40 4.16
N ASP A 110 11.22 -23.36 3.24
CA ASP A 110 10.31 -23.34 2.10
C ASP A 110 8.87 -23.43 2.59
N ILE A 111 8.01 -22.56 2.06
CA ILE A 111 6.57 -22.63 2.29
C ILE A 111 6.05 -23.67 1.29
N ILE A 112 5.67 -24.84 1.82
CA ILE A 112 5.05 -25.95 1.05
C ILE A 112 3.54 -25.79 0.98
#